data_AF-A0A7W1ZWX7-F1
#
_entry.id   AF-A0A7W1ZWX7-F1
#
_cell.length_a   1.000
_cell.length_b   1.000
_cell.length_c   1.000
_cell.angle_alpha   90.00
_cell.angle_beta   90.00
_cell.angle_gamma   90.00
#
_symmetry.space_group_name_H-M   'P 1'
#
loop_
_entity.id
_entity.type
_entity.pdbx_description
1 polymer ?
#
loop_
_entity_poly.entity_id
_entity_poly.type
_entity_poly.pdbx_seq_one_letter_code
_entity_poly.pdbx_strand_id
1 'polypeptide(L)'
;MKFGVIVFPGSNCDHDAYHVISKHVGQPVDFVWHKETDLSSYDALIVPGGFSYGDYLRAGALAQFSPVMTAVKDFAAQGKFVFGICNGFQILCEAGLLPGALI
;
A
#
# COMPACT_ATOMS: atom_id res chain seq x y z
N MET A 1 5.71 16.22 4.45
CA MET A 1 5.67 14.75 4.58
C MET A 1 5.93 14.15 3.22
N LYS A 2 6.81 13.16 3.12
CA LYS A 2 7.03 12.42 1.88
C LYS A 2 6.15 11.18 1.85
N PHE A 3 5.36 11.03 0.80
CA PHE A 3 4.45 9.90 0.62
C PHE A 3 5.06 8.84 -0.32
N GLY A 4 4.74 7.57 -0.07
CA GLY A 4 4.95 6.49 -1.03
C GLY A 4 3.62 5.85 -1.42
N VAL A 5 3.35 5.67 -2.70
CA VAL A 5 2.21 4.90 -3.21
C VAL A 5 2.72 3.54 -3.68
N ILE A 6 2.30 2.46 -3.01
CA ILE A 6 2.77 1.12 -3.34
C ILE A 6 2.12 0.65 -4.64
N VAL A 7 2.91 0.13 -5.57
CA VAL A 7 2.44 -0.44 -6.84
C VAL A 7 2.61 -1.95 -6.80
N PHE A 8 1.50 -2.68 -6.71
CA PHE A 8 1.47 -4.13 -6.90
C PHE A 8 1.16 -4.47 -8.36
N PRO A 9 1.59 -5.65 -8.85
CA PRO A 9 1.06 -6.18 -10.09
C PRO A 9 -0.47 -6.25 -10.03
N GLY A 10 -1.19 -5.60 -10.95
CA GLY A 10 -2.67 -5.58 -10.98
C GLY A 10 -3.34 -4.48 -10.15
N SER A 11 -2.61 -3.70 -9.36
CA SER A 11 -3.12 -2.43 -8.85
C SER A 11 -3.53 -1.50 -10.01
N ASN A 12 -4.56 -0.69 -9.83
CA ASN A 12 -5.07 0.19 -10.89
C ASN A 12 -5.50 1.58 -10.43
N CYS A 13 -5.48 1.86 -9.13
CA CYS A 13 -5.73 3.18 -8.55
C CYS A 13 -4.47 3.80 -7.91
N ASP A 14 -3.29 3.26 -8.18
CA ASP A 14 -2.00 3.83 -7.76
C ASP A 14 -1.79 5.23 -8.37
N HIS A 15 -2.04 5.39 -9.67
CA HIS A 15 -1.97 6.68 -10.35
C HIS A 15 -2.99 7.70 -9.81
N ASP A 16 -4.19 7.26 -9.42
CA ASP A 16 -5.21 8.13 -8.81
C ASP A 16 -4.71 8.66 -7.46
N ALA A 17 -4.19 7.78 -6.61
CA ALA A 17 -3.61 8.14 -5.32
C ALA A 17 -2.43 9.11 -5.51
N TYR A 18 -1.52 8.81 -6.44
CA TYR A 18 -0.40 9.69 -6.77
C TYR A 18 -0.86 11.06 -7.24
N HIS A 19 -1.86 11.12 -8.12
CA HIS A 19 -2.41 12.37 -8.64
C HIS A 19 -2.96 13.23 -7.51
N VAL A 20 -3.78 12.66 -6.63
CA VAL A 20 -4.38 13.41 -5.52
C VAL A 20 -3.30 13.96 -4.57
N ILE A 21 -2.33 13.13 -4.16
CA ILE A 21 -1.26 13.59 -3.27
C ILE A 21 -0.41 14.68 -3.92
N SER A 22 -0.01 14.48 -5.18
CA SER A 22 0.88 15.42 -5.88
C SER A 22 0.18 16.74 -6.27
N LYS A 23 -1.08 16.70 -6.73
CA LYS A 23 -1.77 17.85 -7.32
C LYS A 23 -2.73 18.56 -6.38
N HIS A 24 -3.40 17.84 -5.49
CA HIS A 24 -4.41 18.41 -4.61
C HIS A 24 -3.91 18.59 -3.17
N VAL A 25 -3.16 17.62 -2.63
CA VAL A 25 -2.53 17.77 -1.31
C VAL A 25 -1.22 18.56 -1.41
N GLY A 26 -0.53 18.50 -2.55
CA GLY A 26 0.69 19.27 -2.81
C GLY A 26 1.90 18.77 -2.03
N GLN A 27 1.97 17.46 -1.74
CA GLN A 27 3.09 16.85 -1.02
C GLN A 27 3.97 16.02 -1.97
N PRO A 28 5.29 15.88 -1.68
CA PRO A 28 6.15 14.97 -2.42
C PRO A 28 5.64 13.53 -2.32
N VAL A 29 5.57 12.85 -3.46
CA VAL A 29 5.09 11.47 -3.55
C VAL A 29 5.85 10.70 -4.63
N ASP A 30 6.22 9.47 -4.31
CA ASP A 30 6.85 8.53 -5.23
C ASP A 30 6.01 7.26 -5.39
N PHE A 31 6.14 6.60 -6.54
CA PHE A 31 5.69 5.23 -6.68
C PHE A 31 6.71 4.28 -6.05
N VAL A 32 6.22 3.32 -5.26
CA VAL A 32 7.04 2.34 -4.55
C VAL A 32 6.72 0.96 -5.10
N TRP A 33 7.68 0.32 -5.78
CA TRP A 33 7.46 -0.99 -6.35
C TRP A 33 7.28 -2.06 -5.26
N HIS A 34 6.39 -3.04 -5.46
CA HIS A 34 6.07 -4.05 -4.42
C HIS A 34 7.24 -4.92 -3.92
N LYS A 35 8.39 -4.87 -4.59
CA LYS A 35 9.62 -5.55 -4.16
C LYS A 35 10.59 -4.66 -3.37
N GLU A 36 10.33 -3.36 -3.28
CA GLU A 36 11.15 -2.45 -2.48
C GLU A 36 11.02 -2.76 -0.99
N THR A 37 12.12 -2.62 -0.26
CA THR A 37 12.19 -2.88 1.18
C THR A 37 12.68 -1.67 1.96
N ASP A 38 13.40 -0.74 1.32
CA ASP A 38 13.78 0.52 1.96
C ASP A 38 12.66 1.55 1.84
N LEU A 39 11.95 1.75 2.95
CA LEU A 39 10.88 2.73 3.09
C LEU A 39 11.28 3.90 4.00
N SER A 40 12.57 4.01 4.34
CA SER A 40 13.08 4.96 5.34
C SER A 40 12.81 6.41 4.98
N SER A 41 12.82 6.74 3.68
CA SER A 41 12.62 8.10 3.17
C SER A 41 11.18 8.61 3.27
N TYR A 42 10.20 7.74 3.55
CA TYR A 42 8.79 8.10 3.58
C TYR A 42 8.27 8.37 5.01
N ASP A 43 7.31 9.27 5.11
CA ASP A 43 6.58 9.59 6.33
C ASP A 43 5.19 8.93 6.36
N ALA A 44 4.62 8.66 5.18
CA ALA A 44 3.34 8.02 5.01
C ALA A 44 3.33 7.09 3.78
N LEU A 45 2.64 5.96 3.87
CA LEU A 45 2.48 5.00 2.79
C LEU A 45 1.00 4.82 2.44
N ILE A 46 0.72 4.77 1.15
CA ILE A 46 -0.59 4.47 0.60
C ILE A 46 -0.54 3.09 -0.05
N VAL A 47 -1.43 2.20 0.40
CA VAL A 47 -1.74 0.93 -0.26
C VAL A 47 -2.98 1.18 -1.13
N PRO A 48 -2.84 1.25 -2.46
CA PRO A 48 -3.91 1.72 -3.34
C PRO A 48 -5.01 0.67 -3.54
N GLY A 49 -6.10 1.12 -4.17
CA GLY A 49 -7.16 0.23 -4.65
C GLY A 49 -6.78 -0.50 -5.95
N GLY A 50 -7.68 -1.40 -6.37
CA GLY A 50 -7.59 -2.15 -7.62
C GLY A 50 -7.79 -3.64 -7.42
N PHE A 51 -7.10 -4.45 -8.22
CA PHE A 51 -7.19 -5.91 -8.20
C PHE A 51 -5.78 -6.49 -8.15
N SER A 52 -5.08 -6.28 -7.04
CA SER A 52 -3.70 -6.79 -6.90
C SER A 52 -3.65 -8.29 -7.17
N TYR A 53 -2.72 -8.70 -8.03
CA TYR A 53 -2.60 -10.05 -8.57
C TYR A 53 -3.91 -10.60 -9.16
N GLY A 54 -4.76 -9.70 -9.69
CA GLY A 54 -6.09 -10.00 -10.22
C GLY A 54 -7.05 -10.61 -9.20
N ASP A 55 -6.77 -10.49 -7.90
CA ASP A 55 -7.51 -11.13 -6.81
C ASP A 55 -7.71 -12.65 -7.00
N TYR A 56 -6.78 -13.31 -7.71
CA TYR A 56 -6.94 -14.70 -8.21
C TYR A 56 -7.21 -15.75 -7.12
N LEU A 57 -6.65 -15.58 -5.91
CA LEU A 57 -6.92 -16.47 -4.78
C LEU A 57 -8.09 -15.94 -3.92
N ARG A 58 -7.94 -14.69 -3.49
CA ARG A 58 -8.90 -13.87 -2.75
C ARG A 58 -8.40 -12.43 -2.82
N ALA A 59 -9.30 -11.47 -2.67
CA ALA A 59 -8.98 -10.06 -2.78
C ALA A 59 -7.81 -9.63 -1.87
N GLY A 60 -6.72 -9.15 -2.48
CA GLY A 60 -5.52 -8.73 -1.77
C GLY A 60 -4.68 -9.83 -1.09
N ALA A 61 -5.15 -11.09 -1.09
CA ALA A 61 -4.53 -12.16 -0.31
C ALA A 61 -3.12 -12.53 -0.80
N LEU A 62 -2.83 -12.39 -2.10
CA LEU A 62 -1.50 -12.64 -2.64
C LEU A 62 -0.52 -11.49 -2.39
N ALA A 63 -1.02 -10.26 -2.30
CA ALA A 63 -0.18 -9.08 -2.15
C ALA A 63 0.54 -9.03 -0.79
N GLN A 64 -0.03 -9.65 0.27
CA GLN A 64 0.61 -9.73 1.59
C GLN A 64 2.00 -10.40 1.57
N PHE A 65 2.28 -11.24 0.55
CA PHE A 65 3.55 -11.93 0.40
C PHE A 65 4.60 -11.14 -0.39
N SER A 66 4.26 -9.94 -0.87
CA SER A 66 5.22 -9.05 -1.52
C SER A 66 6.28 -8.55 -0.53
N PRO A 67 7.57 -8.45 -0.92
CA PRO A 67 8.64 -7.99 -0.03
C PRO A 67 8.35 -6.67 0.67
N VAL A 68 7.70 -5.72 -0.03
CA VAL A 68 7.31 -4.42 0.55
C VAL A 68 6.42 -4.56 1.78
N MET A 69 5.60 -5.61 1.87
CA MET A 69 4.65 -5.75 2.98
C MET A 69 5.33 -6.09 4.30
N THR A 70 6.50 -6.73 4.27
CA THR A 70 7.35 -6.88 5.47
C THR A 70 7.81 -5.50 5.94
N ALA A 71 8.33 -4.69 5.02
CA ALA A 71 8.78 -3.33 5.35
C ALA A 71 7.63 -2.41 5.80
N VAL A 72 6.42 -2.56 5.24
CA VAL A 72 5.22 -1.82 5.66
C VAL A 72 4.84 -2.15 7.11
N LYS A 73 5.00 -3.41 7.54
CA LYS A 73 4.75 -3.80 8.93
C LYS A 73 5.71 -3.10 9.88
N ASP A 74 7.00 -3.11 9.56
CA ASP A 74 8.03 -2.44 10.35
C ASP A 74 7.82 -0.92 10.37
N PHE A 75 7.41 -0.35 9.25
CA PHE A 75 7.08 1.07 9.09
C PHE A 75 5.91 1.47 9.99
N ALA A 76 4.84 0.67 10.03
CA ALA A 76 3.68 0.90 10.89
C ALA A 76 4.05 0.74 12.39
N ALA A 77 4.90 -0.23 12.74
CA ALA A 77 5.37 -0.44 14.10
C ALA A 77 6.20 0.74 14.65
N GLN A 78 6.83 1.52 13.76
CA GLN A 78 7.51 2.77 14.10
C GLN A 78 6.55 3.95 14.33
N GLY A 79 5.23 3.74 14.24
CA GLY A 79 4.21 4.77 14.41
C GLY A 79 4.04 5.69 13.19
N LYS A 80 4.63 5.33 12.04
CA LYS A 80 4.43 6.06 10.79
C LYS A 80 3.09 5.68 10.14
N PHE A 81 2.59 6.54 9.26
CA PHE A 81 1.22 6.41 8.73
C PHE A 81 1.14 5.41 7.58
N VAL A 82 0.19 4.47 7.66
CA VAL A 82 -0.16 3.56 6.56
C VAL A 82 -1.65 3.69 6.27
N PHE A 83 -2.01 3.96 5.02
CA PHE A 83 -3.39 4.17 4.59
C PHE A 83 -3.77 3.22 3.46
N GLY A 84 -4.76 2.35 3.69
CA GLY A 84 -5.24 1.38 2.70
C GLY A 84 -6.60 1.78 2.12
N ILE A 85 -6.71 1.79 0.79
CA ILE A 85 -7.94 2.18 0.07
C ILE A 85 -8.50 0.98 -0.69
N CYS A 86 -9.76 0.60 -0.46
CA CYS A 86 -10.42 -0.51 -1.16
C CYS A 86 -9.59 -1.82 -1.09
N ASN A 87 -8.93 -2.22 -2.18
CA ASN A 87 -7.99 -3.36 -2.19
C ASN A 87 -6.83 -3.17 -1.21
N GLY A 88 -6.38 -1.95 -0.99
CA GLY A 88 -5.39 -1.67 0.04
C GLY A 88 -5.88 -2.00 1.46
N PHE A 89 -7.14 -1.76 1.78
CA PHE A 89 -7.72 -2.18 3.06
C PHE A 89 -7.75 -3.71 3.19
N GLN A 90 -8.16 -4.41 2.11
CA GLN A 90 -8.13 -5.87 2.04
C GLN A 90 -6.71 -6.42 2.30
N ILE A 91 -5.70 -5.86 1.62
CA ILE A 91 -4.29 -6.24 1.78
C ILE A 91 -3.82 -6.03 3.23
N LEU A 92 -4.19 -4.93 3.86
CA LEU A 92 -3.80 -4.65 5.25
C LEU A 92 -4.43 -5.62 6.26
N CYS A 93 -5.69 -6.03 6.05
CA CYS A 93 -6.32 -7.09 6.84
C CYS A 93 -5.61 -8.44 6.63
N GLU A 94 -5.37 -8.83 5.37
CA GLU A 94 -4.66 -10.07 5.03
C GLU A 94 -3.24 -10.10 5.62
N ALA A 95 -2.54 -8.96 5.62
CA ALA A 95 -1.22 -8.84 6.23
C ALA A 95 -1.25 -8.84 7.78
N GLY A 96 -2.42 -8.81 8.41
CA GLY A 96 -2.58 -8.75 9.87
C GLY A 96 -2.27 -7.38 10.48
N LEU A 97 -2.21 -6.32 9.67
CA LEU A 97 -2.02 -4.94 10.14
C LEU A 97 -3.32 -4.29 10.61
N LEU A 98 -4.45 -4.81 10.14
CA LEU A 98 -5.78 -4.42 10.60
C LEU A 98 -6.54 -5.67 11.07
N PRO A 99 -7.41 -5.55 12.08
CA PRO A 99 -8.23 -6.67 12.53
C PRO A 99 -9.28 -7.05 11.48
N GLY A 100 -9.66 -8.34 11.48
CA GLY A 100 -10.73 -8.88 10.64
C GLY A 100 -10.22 -9.58 9.38
N ALA A 101 -11.16 -10.22 8.69
CA ALA A 101 -10.95 -10.85 7.38
C ALA A 101 -12.18 -10.57 6.52
N LEU A 102 -11.97 -10.36 5.23
CA LEU A 102 -13.06 -10.17 4.27
C LEU A 102 -13.37 -11.53 3.65
N ILE A 103 -14.53 -12.09 4.03
CA ILE A 103 -15.05 -13.38 3.58
C ILE A 103 -15.92 -13.18 2.34
#